data_AF-A0A3S0ZB10-F1
#
_entry.id   AF-A0A3S0ZB10-F1
#
_cell.length_a   1.000
_cell.length_b   1.000
_cell.length_c   1.000
_cell.angle_alpha   90.00
_cell.angle_beta   90.00
_cell.angle_gamma   90.00
#
_symmetry.space_group_name_H-M   'P 1'
#
loop_
_entity.id
_entity.type
_entity.pdbx_description
1 polymer ?
#
loop_
_entity_poly.entity_id
_entity_poly.type
_entity_poly.pdbx_seq_one_letter_code
_entity_poly.pdbx_strand_id
1 'polypeptide(L)'
;VLRSAPVSGTLRALARFRKLAVIRRPTEGGYGTSLHRDHGGEFDYNLDWKPLGGFPVTVGWINAIRRGQLQLHRGLDVGVPNLILRSDHTVAETATSVGMERGDAVLDVSQIARWAGCVGSRSTVIPVTDAKHDVFLSLPAPRAVAFGELNRWLDWYLPQAVSRTTQHEQA
;
A
#
# COMPACT_ATOMS: atom_id res chain seq x y z
N VAL A 1 10.57 -10.49 -15.58
CA VAL A 1 10.32 -11.90 -15.93
C VAL A 1 8.84 -12.29 -15.89
N LEU A 2 8.07 -11.93 -14.85
CA LEU A 2 6.66 -12.35 -14.69
C LEU A 2 5.60 -11.56 -15.50
N ARG A 3 5.95 -10.55 -16.30
CA ARG A 3 4.98 -9.62 -16.95
C ARG A 3 4.70 -9.90 -18.44
N SER A 4 5.25 -10.98 -19.01
CA SER A 4 4.99 -11.30 -20.42
C SER A 4 3.54 -11.77 -20.62
N ALA A 5 2.96 -11.46 -21.79
CA ALA A 5 1.61 -11.85 -22.16
C ALA A 5 1.28 -13.36 -21.97
N PRO A 6 2.20 -14.31 -22.24
CA PRO A 6 1.97 -15.73 -21.99
C PRO A 6 1.74 -16.04 -20.50
N VAL A 7 2.52 -15.42 -19.60
CA VAL A 7 2.41 -15.63 -18.14
C VAL A 7 1.04 -15.17 -17.63
N SER A 8 0.49 -14.10 -18.19
CA SER A 8 -0.84 -13.60 -17.82
C SER A 8 -2.00 -14.48 -18.31
N GLY A 9 -1.87 -15.13 -19.47
CA GLY A 9 -2.86 -16.09 -19.98
C GLY A 9 -2.94 -17.35 -19.12
N THR A 10 -1.79 -17.94 -18.80
CA THR A 10 -1.69 -19.16 -17.97
C THR A 10 -2.20 -18.91 -16.54
N LEU A 11 -1.90 -17.75 -15.94
CA LEU A 11 -2.42 -17.35 -14.63
C LEU A 11 -3.95 -17.23 -14.62
N ARG A 12 -4.57 -16.68 -15.68
CA ARG A 12 -6.03 -16.59 -15.79
C ARG A 12 -6.68 -17.97 -15.87
N ALA A 13 -6.08 -18.89 -16.64
CA ALA A 13 -6.57 -20.26 -16.76
C ALA A 13 -6.45 -21.02 -15.42
N LEU A 14 -5.27 -20.98 -14.78
CA LEU A 14 -5.04 -21.60 -13.47
C LEU A 14 -5.92 -20.99 -12.36
N ALA A 15 -6.14 -19.68 -12.38
CA ALA A 15 -7.04 -19.02 -11.43
C ALA A 15 -8.51 -19.41 -11.60
N ARG A 16 -8.92 -19.96 -12.76
CA ARG A 16 -10.29 -20.46 -12.98
C ARG A 16 -10.50 -21.84 -12.35
N PHE A 17 -9.46 -22.69 -12.33
CA PHE A 17 -9.58 -24.09 -11.89
C PHE A 17 -8.90 -24.41 -10.55
N ARG A 18 -7.87 -23.66 -10.15
CA ARG A 18 -7.09 -23.89 -8.92
C ARG A 18 -6.90 -22.60 -8.12
N LYS A 19 -7.95 -21.78 -8.01
CA LYS A 19 -7.91 -20.46 -7.35
C LYS A 19 -7.37 -20.49 -5.92
N LEU A 20 -7.64 -21.56 -5.17
CA LEU A 20 -7.23 -21.72 -3.78
C LEU A 20 -5.84 -22.38 -3.62
N ALA A 21 -5.17 -22.76 -4.71
CA ALA A 21 -3.82 -23.32 -4.62
C ALA A 21 -2.85 -22.27 -4.07
N VAL A 22 -2.17 -22.63 -2.97
CA VAL A 22 -1.19 -21.78 -2.29
C VAL A 22 0.13 -21.79 -3.07
N ILE A 23 0.61 -20.60 -3.40
CA ILE A 23 1.90 -20.35 -4.08
C ILE A 23 2.97 -19.95 -3.06
N ARG A 24 2.60 -19.17 -2.04
CA ARG A 24 3.48 -18.79 -0.94
C ARG A 24 2.77 -19.05 0.39
N ARG A 25 3.40 -19.82 1.27
CA ARG A 25 2.92 -20.03 2.64
C ARG A 25 3.34 -18.83 3.52
N PRO A 26 2.65 -18.61 4.66
CA PRO A 26 3.13 -17.70 5.68
C PRO A 26 4.55 -18.06 6.11
N THR A 27 5.32 -17.04 6.48
CA THR A 27 6.66 -17.18 7.04
C THR A 27 6.62 -17.15 8.58
N GLU A 28 7.66 -17.61 9.24
CA GLU A 28 7.77 -17.54 10.71
C GLU A 28 8.07 -16.13 11.23
N GLY A 29 8.41 -15.21 10.33
CA GLY A 29 8.62 -13.78 10.60
C GLY A 29 8.21 -12.94 9.38
N GLY A 30 8.91 -11.85 9.11
CA GLY A 30 8.58 -10.93 8.01
C GLY A 30 8.16 -9.57 8.51
N TYR A 31 7.50 -8.79 7.67
CA TYR A 31 7.16 -7.40 7.96
C TYR A 31 6.46 -7.18 9.31
N GLY A 32 5.58 -8.10 9.75
CA GLY A 32 4.86 -8.01 11.03
C GLY A 32 5.78 -7.93 12.26
N THR A 33 6.99 -8.49 12.18
CA THR A 33 8.00 -8.42 13.25
C THR A 33 8.54 -7.00 13.49
N SER A 34 8.45 -6.13 12.49
CA SER A 34 8.80 -4.70 12.62
C SER A 34 7.69 -3.84 13.22
N LEU A 35 6.52 -4.43 13.48
CA LEU A 35 5.33 -3.73 13.97
C LEU A 35 4.91 -4.16 15.37
N HIS A 36 4.93 -5.47 15.67
CA HIS A 36 4.40 -5.99 16.92
C HIS A 36 5.36 -5.76 18.10
N ARG A 37 4.81 -5.38 19.27
CA ARG A 37 5.59 -5.03 20.47
C ARG A 37 6.44 -6.16 21.05
N ASP A 38 6.00 -7.41 20.90
CA ASP A 38 6.75 -8.59 21.36
C ASP A 38 7.94 -8.93 20.45
N HIS A 39 8.16 -8.13 19.41
CA HIS A 39 9.25 -8.26 18.45
C HIS A 39 10.03 -6.94 18.36
N GLY A 40 10.27 -6.42 17.16
CA GLY A 40 10.99 -5.16 16.95
C GLY A 40 10.08 -3.96 16.69
N GLY A 41 8.81 -4.03 17.06
CA GLY A 41 7.87 -2.93 16.90
C GLY A 41 7.35 -2.38 18.23
N GLU A 42 6.34 -1.51 18.14
CA GLU A 42 5.75 -0.83 19.32
C GLU A 42 4.24 -1.06 19.45
N PHE A 43 3.61 -1.64 18.43
CA PHE A 43 2.16 -1.80 18.36
C PHE A 43 1.72 -3.12 18.97
N ASP A 44 0.64 -3.07 19.75
CA ASP A 44 -0.07 -4.26 20.25
C ASP A 44 -1.27 -4.53 19.35
N TYR A 45 -1.33 -5.72 18.76
CA TYR A 45 -2.47 -6.11 17.94
C TYR A 45 -2.66 -7.62 17.96
N ASN A 46 -3.89 -8.06 17.75
CA ASN A 46 -4.22 -9.48 17.78
C ASN A 46 -3.55 -10.25 16.62
N LEU A 47 -2.64 -11.17 16.96
CA LEU A 47 -1.91 -11.99 15.99
C LEU A 47 -2.76 -13.06 15.30
N ASP A 48 -3.92 -13.43 15.86
CA ASP A 48 -4.90 -14.28 15.16
C ASP A 48 -5.55 -13.52 14.00
N TRP A 49 -5.67 -12.19 14.12
CA TRP A 49 -6.24 -11.34 13.07
C TRP A 49 -5.20 -10.85 12.07
N LYS A 50 -3.98 -10.59 12.52
CA LYS A 50 -2.85 -10.18 11.67
C LYS A 50 -1.60 -10.99 12.04
N PRO A 51 -1.41 -12.18 11.46
CA PRO A 51 -0.22 -12.99 11.72
C PRO A 51 1.06 -12.30 11.26
N LEU A 52 2.18 -12.53 11.95
CA LEU A 52 3.46 -11.87 11.68
C LEU A 52 3.98 -12.12 10.24
N GLY A 53 3.90 -13.37 9.78
CA GLY A 53 4.27 -13.75 8.41
C GLY A 53 3.15 -13.66 7.38
N GLY A 54 2.06 -12.99 7.75
CA GLY A 54 0.91 -12.75 6.89
C GLY A 54 0.13 -14.03 6.54
N PHE A 55 -0.62 -13.94 5.44
CA PHE A 55 -1.53 -14.98 5.00
C PHE A 55 -1.00 -15.75 3.78
N PRO A 56 -1.48 -16.98 3.55
CA PRO A 56 -1.14 -17.74 2.35
C PRO A 56 -1.51 -16.97 1.08
N VAL A 57 -0.56 -16.84 0.15
CA VAL A 57 -0.80 -16.25 -1.17
C VAL A 57 -1.26 -17.34 -2.12
N THR A 58 -2.42 -17.15 -2.74
CA THR A 58 -3.02 -18.11 -3.67
C THR A 58 -2.91 -17.67 -5.14
N VAL A 59 -3.06 -18.61 -6.08
CA VAL A 59 -3.14 -18.32 -7.52
C VAL A 59 -4.24 -17.30 -7.82
N GLY A 60 -5.42 -17.49 -7.22
CA GLY A 60 -6.56 -16.60 -7.40
C GLY A 60 -6.27 -15.18 -6.92
N TRP A 61 -5.56 -15.05 -5.80
CA TRP A 61 -5.14 -13.76 -5.24
C TRP A 61 -4.17 -13.03 -6.17
N ILE A 62 -3.12 -13.70 -6.68
CA ILE A 62 -2.18 -13.07 -7.64
C ILE A 62 -2.91 -12.64 -8.91
N ASN A 63 -3.80 -13.48 -9.44
CA ASN A 63 -4.58 -13.12 -10.62
C ASN A 63 -5.51 -11.93 -10.36
N ALA A 64 -6.14 -11.84 -9.18
CA ALA A 64 -6.96 -10.69 -8.80
C ALA A 64 -6.13 -9.39 -8.76
N ILE A 65 -4.97 -9.40 -8.10
CA ILE A 65 -4.06 -8.25 -8.04
C ILE A 65 -3.64 -7.80 -9.44
N ARG A 66 -3.25 -8.73 -10.31
CA ARG A 66 -2.84 -8.39 -11.69
C ARG A 66 -3.94 -7.72 -12.49
N ARG A 67 -5.19 -8.18 -12.34
CA ARG A 67 -6.34 -7.54 -12.99
C ARG A 67 -6.57 -6.13 -12.44
N GLY A 68 -6.49 -5.96 -11.12
CA GLY A 68 -6.57 -4.65 -10.47
C GLY A 68 -5.48 -3.69 -10.95
N GLN A 69 -4.22 -4.14 -11.01
CA GLN A 69 -3.11 -3.35 -11.53
C GLN A 69 -3.32 -2.97 -13.01
N LEU A 70 -3.79 -3.89 -13.85
CA LEU A 70 -4.08 -3.58 -15.25
C LEU A 70 -5.19 -2.52 -15.40
N GLN A 71 -6.22 -2.57 -14.54
CA GLN A 71 -7.26 -1.55 -14.50
C GLN A 71 -6.69 -0.21 -14.04
N LEU A 72 -5.96 -0.21 -12.92
CA LEU A 72 -5.30 0.98 -12.38
C LEU A 72 -4.39 1.65 -13.42
N HIS A 73 -3.55 0.89 -14.13
CA HIS A 73 -2.61 1.45 -15.10
C HIS A 73 -3.31 2.10 -16.31
N ARG A 74 -4.61 1.88 -16.52
CA ARG A 74 -5.42 2.57 -17.53
C ARG A 74 -6.07 3.86 -17.01
N GLY A 75 -5.83 4.18 -15.74
CA GLY A 75 -6.56 5.21 -15.00
C GLY A 75 -7.74 4.61 -14.25
N LEU A 76 -7.87 4.98 -12.98
CA LEU A 76 -9.01 4.67 -12.13
C LEU A 76 -9.61 5.98 -11.64
N ASP A 77 -10.83 6.31 -12.05
CA ASP A 77 -11.53 7.43 -11.43
C ASP A 77 -12.06 7.01 -10.06
N VAL A 78 -11.57 7.69 -9.02
CA VAL A 78 -11.98 7.47 -7.63
C VAL A 78 -13.02 8.49 -7.16
N GLY A 79 -13.40 9.46 -8.01
CA GLY A 79 -14.45 10.45 -7.74
C GLY A 79 -14.10 11.52 -6.70
N VAL A 80 -12.92 11.44 -6.06
CA VAL A 80 -12.50 12.35 -5.00
C VAL A 80 -11.03 12.73 -5.12
N PRO A 81 -10.62 13.90 -4.60
CA PRO A 81 -9.22 14.19 -4.39
C PRO A 81 -8.58 13.16 -3.45
N ASN A 82 -7.34 12.77 -3.71
CA ASN A 82 -6.66 11.77 -2.89
C ASN A 82 -5.25 12.21 -2.48
N LEU A 83 -4.82 11.71 -1.33
CA LEU A 83 -3.46 11.80 -0.80
C LEU A 83 -2.84 10.41 -0.80
N ILE A 84 -1.68 10.26 -1.44
CA ILE A 84 -0.90 9.03 -1.47
C ILE A 84 0.40 9.29 -0.72
N LEU A 85 0.49 8.75 0.50
CA LEU A 85 1.73 8.70 1.26
C LEU A 85 2.42 7.36 0.97
N ARG A 86 3.73 7.41 0.70
CA ARG A 86 4.56 6.20 0.48
C ARG A 86 5.93 6.36 1.10
N SER A 87 6.56 5.26 1.50
CA SER A 87 7.99 5.25 1.83
C SER A 87 8.85 5.79 0.69
N ASP A 88 10.01 6.41 0.92
CA ASP A 88 10.92 6.89 -0.12
C ASP A 88 11.77 5.78 -0.79
N HIS A 89 11.93 4.62 -0.16
CA HIS A 89 12.70 3.50 -0.69
C HIS A 89 12.13 2.12 -0.30
N THR A 90 12.51 1.10 -1.07
CA THR A 90 12.19 -0.31 -0.77
C THR A 90 13.36 -0.95 -0.05
N VAL A 91 13.06 -1.80 0.94
CA VAL A 91 14.02 -2.66 1.63
C VAL A 91 13.65 -4.13 1.45
N ALA A 92 14.59 -5.03 1.71
CA ALA A 92 14.31 -6.46 1.62
C ALA A 92 13.49 -6.93 2.83
N GLU A 93 12.48 -7.77 2.58
CA GLU A 93 11.81 -8.51 3.65
C GLU A 93 12.77 -9.54 4.24
N THR A 94 12.91 -9.56 5.57
CA THR A 94 13.73 -10.55 6.28
C THR A 94 12.92 -11.24 7.38
N ALA A 95 13.47 -12.30 7.97
CA ALA A 95 12.79 -13.03 9.05
C ALA A 95 12.69 -12.23 10.36
N THR A 96 13.51 -11.20 10.54
CA THR A 96 13.56 -10.36 11.75
C THR A 96 13.24 -8.91 11.41
N SER A 97 12.98 -8.08 12.41
CA SER A 97 12.67 -6.65 12.21
C SER A 97 13.82 -5.85 11.61
N VAL A 98 15.06 -6.33 11.74
CA VAL A 98 16.28 -5.60 11.41
C VAL A 98 16.27 -5.20 9.93
N GLY A 99 16.41 -3.90 9.67
CA GLY A 99 16.40 -3.32 8.32
C GLY A 99 15.01 -3.05 7.74
N MET A 100 13.93 -3.63 8.27
CA MET A 100 12.55 -3.34 7.84
C MET A 100 11.92 -2.15 8.59
N GLU A 101 12.64 -1.57 9.54
CA GLU A 101 12.16 -0.45 10.34
C GLU A 101 12.08 0.88 9.56
N ARG A 102 12.88 0.97 8.49
CA ARG A 102 13.08 2.16 7.66
C ARG A 102 13.01 1.74 6.19
N GLY A 103 11.89 2.00 5.52
CA GLY A 103 11.66 1.57 4.14
C GLY A 103 10.47 0.62 3.99
N ASP A 104 9.93 0.55 2.78
CA ASP A 104 8.86 -0.40 2.43
C ASP A 104 9.45 -1.79 2.17
N ALA A 105 9.17 -2.75 3.07
CA ALA A 105 9.60 -4.14 2.95
C ALA A 105 8.60 -5.02 2.16
N VAL A 106 7.43 -4.48 1.79
CA VAL A 106 6.30 -5.23 1.24
C VAL A 106 6.12 -4.95 -0.25
N LEU A 107 6.20 -3.68 -0.66
CA LEU A 107 5.98 -3.23 -2.03
C LEU A 107 7.19 -2.50 -2.62
N ASP A 108 7.35 -2.64 -3.94
CA ASP A 108 8.31 -1.87 -4.72
C ASP A 108 7.81 -0.43 -4.88
N VAL A 109 8.46 0.50 -4.18
CA VAL A 109 8.06 1.90 -4.15
C VAL A 109 8.19 2.56 -5.53
N SER A 110 9.08 2.07 -6.40
CA SER A 110 9.23 2.58 -7.77
C SER A 110 7.96 2.32 -8.59
N GLN A 111 7.27 1.19 -8.35
CA GLN A 111 5.97 0.92 -8.96
C GLN A 111 4.89 1.84 -8.42
N ILE A 112 4.88 2.09 -7.10
CA ILE A 112 3.94 3.02 -6.49
C ILE A 112 4.11 4.42 -7.10
N ALA A 113 5.33 4.95 -7.15
CA ALA A 113 5.61 6.26 -7.75
C ALA A 113 5.22 6.32 -9.23
N ARG A 114 5.52 5.28 -10.00
CA ARG A 114 5.20 5.23 -11.44
C ARG A 114 3.70 5.29 -11.72
N TRP A 115 2.87 4.67 -10.88
CA TRP A 115 1.45 4.48 -11.15
C TRP A 115 0.53 5.31 -10.25
N ALA A 116 1.06 6.06 -9.28
CA ALA A 116 0.27 6.91 -8.38
C ALA A 116 -0.60 7.93 -9.13
N GLY A 117 -0.07 8.50 -10.22
CA GLY A 117 -0.82 9.43 -11.08
C GLY A 117 -2.00 8.82 -11.84
N CYS A 118 -2.17 7.49 -11.79
CA CYS A 118 -3.33 6.83 -12.38
C CYS A 118 -4.52 6.68 -11.40
N VAL A 119 -4.38 7.14 -10.15
CA VAL A 119 -5.45 7.12 -9.14
C VAL A 119 -6.14 8.47 -9.13
N GLY A 120 -7.31 8.57 -9.74
CA GLY A 120 -8.10 9.80 -9.81
C GLY A 120 -7.49 10.86 -10.73
N SER A 121 -8.16 12.01 -10.78
CA SER A 121 -7.75 13.18 -11.58
C SER A 121 -7.10 14.28 -10.73
N ARG A 122 -7.11 14.16 -9.40
CA ARG A 122 -6.58 15.15 -8.46
C ARG A 122 -5.88 14.47 -7.29
N SER A 123 -4.57 14.28 -7.43
CA SER A 123 -3.77 13.46 -6.51
C SER A 123 -2.60 14.24 -5.94
N THR A 124 -2.35 14.10 -4.65
CA THR A 124 -1.16 14.59 -3.97
C THR A 124 -0.33 13.37 -3.57
N VAL A 125 0.91 13.28 -4.05
CA VAL A 125 1.77 12.11 -3.83
C VAL A 125 3.01 12.56 -3.08
N ILE A 126 3.26 11.98 -1.90
CA ILE A 126 4.33 12.42 -1.02
C ILE A 126 5.18 11.21 -0.59
N PRO A 127 6.46 11.16 -0.98
CA PRO A 127 7.41 10.21 -0.38
C PRO A 127 7.81 10.69 1.02
N VAL A 128 7.69 9.80 2.00
CA VAL A 128 8.12 10.04 3.38
C VAL A 128 9.41 9.26 3.62
N THR A 129 10.49 9.99 3.92
CA THR A 129 11.80 9.39 4.18
C THR A 129 11.74 8.38 5.31
N ASP A 130 12.32 7.19 5.08
CA ASP A 130 12.39 6.09 6.03
C ASP A 130 11.02 5.58 6.53
N ALA A 131 9.90 5.94 5.88
CA ALA A 131 8.62 5.38 6.27
C ALA A 131 8.57 3.88 5.96
N LYS A 132 7.83 3.14 6.78
CA LYS A 132 7.49 1.74 6.51
C LYS A 132 6.43 1.64 5.41
N HIS A 133 6.11 0.40 5.02
CA HIS A 133 4.97 0.10 4.15
C HIS A 133 3.67 0.77 4.64
N ASP A 134 3.28 0.46 5.88
CA ASP A 134 2.20 1.16 6.58
C ASP A 134 2.78 2.49 7.12
N VAL A 135 2.68 3.57 6.36
CA VAL A 135 3.35 4.86 6.66
C VAL A 135 3.03 5.38 8.08
N PHE A 136 1.79 5.25 8.55
CA PHE A 136 1.41 5.67 9.91
C PHE A 136 1.88 4.73 11.02
N LEU A 137 2.40 3.55 10.69
CA LEU A 137 3.03 2.61 11.63
C LEU A 137 4.57 2.71 11.59
N SER A 138 5.10 3.74 10.92
CA SER A 138 6.54 4.00 10.89
C SER A 138 7.08 4.43 12.25
N LEU A 139 8.41 4.53 12.35
CA LEU A 139 9.10 5.13 13.51
C LEU A 139 8.57 6.55 13.80
N PRO A 140 8.76 7.08 15.04
CA PRO A 140 8.18 8.35 15.45
C PRO A 140 8.42 9.52 14.49
N ALA A 141 9.63 9.66 13.95
CA ALA A 141 9.98 10.76 13.04
C ALA A 141 9.26 10.67 11.68
N PRO A 142 9.36 9.59 10.88
CA PRO A 142 8.57 9.45 9.66
C PRO A 142 7.05 9.52 9.89
N ARG A 143 6.57 8.97 11.01
CA ARG A 143 5.15 9.03 11.39
C ARG A 143 4.68 10.47 11.65
N ALA A 144 5.47 11.28 12.35
CA ALA A 144 5.16 12.68 12.56
C ALA A 144 5.09 13.47 11.24
N VAL A 145 6.02 13.19 10.31
CA VAL A 145 5.99 13.77 8.96
C VAL A 145 4.70 13.38 8.23
N ALA A 146 4.32 12.10 8.27
CA ALA A 146 3.10 11.61 7.64
C ALA A 146 1.82 12.31 8.15
N PHE A 147 1.68 12.48 9.46
CA PHE A 147 0.58 13.24 10.05
C PHE A 147 0.64 14.72 9.69
N GLY A 148 1.82 15.32 9.65
CA GLY A 148 2.00 16.71 9.21
C GLY A 148 1.56 16.92 7.75
N GLU A 149 1.90 15.99 6.85
CA GLU A 149 1.47 16.03 5.46
C GLU A 149 -0.04 15.81 5.29
N LEU A 150 -0.62 14.88 6.06
CA LEU A 150 -2.07 14.70 6.09
C LEU A 150 -2.78 15.98 6.53
N ASN A 151 -2.31 16.62 7.61
CA ASN A 151 -2.91 17.87 8.11
C ASN A 151 -2.81 18.98 7.07
N ARG A 152 -1.63 19.21 6.49
CA ARG A 152 -1.44 20.21 5.43
C ARG A 152 -2.37 19.98 4.24
N TRP A 153 -2.54 18.72 3.84
CA TRP A 153 -3.46 18.36 2.77
C TRP A 153 -4.90 18.70 3.17
N LEU A 154 -5.36 18.30 4.35
CA LEU A 154 -6.72 18.60 4.82
C LEU A 154 -6.98 20.11 4.94
N ASP A 155 -6.04 20.86 5.51
CA ASP A 155 -6.13 22.31 5.67
C ASP A 155 -6.22 23.03 4.32
N TRP A 156 -5.55 22.51 3.29
CA TRP A 156 -5.67 23.02 1.93
C TRP A 156 -7.04 22.70 1.31
N TYR A 157 -7.56 21.49 1.51
CA TYR A 157 -8.75 21.00 0.81
C TYR A 157 -10.08 21.42 1.44
N LEU A 158 -10.20 21.42 2.76
CA LEU A 158 -11.47 21.69 3.45
C LEU A 158 -12.04 23.09 3.16
N PRO A 159 -11.24 24.19 3.19
CA PRO A 159 -11.76 25.51 2.85
C PRO A 159 -12.26 25.60 1.40
N GLN A 160 -11.62 24.89 0.47
CA GLN A 160 -12.03 24.86 -0.94
C GLN A 160 -13.31 24.06 -1.21
N ALA A 161 -13.67 23.13 -0.32
CA ALA A 161 -14.91 22.38 -0.41
C ALA A 161 -16.09 23.25 0.02
N VAL A 162 -15.97 23.95 1.15
CA VAL A 162 -17.02 24.83 1.70
C VAL A 162 -17.41 25.92 0.71
N SER A 163 -16.41 26.59 0.09
CA SER A 163 -16.67 27.65 -0.88
C SER A 163 -17.38 27.20 -2.17
N ARG A 164 -17.33 25.91 -2.52
CA ARG A 164 -18.04 25.37 -3.69
C ARG A 164 -19.49 25.05 -3.40
N THR A 165 -19.78 24.55 -2.21
CA THR A 165 -21.16 24.29 -1.78
C THR A 165 -21.97 25.57 -1.70
N THR A 166 -21.39 26.65 -1.15
CA THR A 166 -22.08 27.94 -1.01
C THR A 166 -22.39 28.63 -2.35
N GLN A 167 -21.58 28.43 -3.39
CA GLN A 167 -21.88 28.95 -4.74
C GLN A 167 -23.00 28.19 -5.45
N HIS A 168 -23.11 26.87 -5.23
CA HIS A 168 -24.16 26.06 -5.84
C HIS A 168 -25.55 26.29 -5.21
N GLU A 169 -25.63 26.68 -3.95
CA GLU A 169 -26.91 27.00 -3.27
C GLU A 169 -27.45 28.40 -3.62
N GLN A 170 -26.63 29.27 -4.20
CA GLN A 170 -27.00 30.65 -4.56
C GLN A 170 -27.36 30.83 -6.05
N ALA A 171 -27.36 29.75 -6.84
CA ALA A 171 -27.59 29.74 -8.29
C ALA A 171 -28.95 29.13 -8.66
#